data_AF-A0A4R5VWR8-F1
#
_entry.id   AF-A0A4R5VWR8-F1
#
_cell.length_a   1.000
_cell.length_b   1.000
_cell.length_c   1.000
_cell.angle_alpha   90.00
_cell.angle_beta   90.00
_cell.angle_gamma   90.00
#
_symmetry.space_group_name_H-M   'P 1'
#
loop_
_entity.id
_entity.type
_entity.pdbx_description
1 polymer ?
#
loop_
_entity_poly.entity_id
_entity_poly.type
_entity_poly.pdbx_seq_one_letter_code
_entity_poly.pdbx_strand_id
1 'polypeptide(L)'
;MQLTPDTVDLHVLTRIAAAASTLFSDPEFGFSDNGFRMIMHWHRWLSTVFAVSPFINADHVLRSFNQTGHELTTLQLSNKNFPKFCALYSPESEIDIDVDAIWNGNKKLAANLFLSLMSPRFVGSPAAFGKREALLRWLPGRLEEISDVDDLPAGILHDVYMHCSYSGYHGKHNIKRSINTLLRRKIQHDWKIRDVNTPLRASAAGEKPVMLVVVEWFSANHSVYRVLSKAIRKMRDQFYLIGMGAMNTTDDAGREVFNEFIELDFSGGIQSFLKQVHNTARTRAAQILYMPSVGMFQTTMYLANLRVAPIQITTLGHSASTFAAQMDYFAIDEDFVGDEACFSEKVLALPNDAFPFIPSVGAPEELNQAPLRANPDIVQIAMAATIMKLNPEFLQTCRIIADNSPTPIHFQFFIGQAQGLMWPQVEHVVRRYLGDFATVNQHQNYATYLERLAQCDLYINPFPFGNMNGIVDMVSVGLIGICKSGREPHEHIDEGLFTRLNMPSWLVTRSNEEYIAAALRLINNHQERLAIRTEFNAHQALQRLFTGREELFGLAVEQLYHDQLAKAALHVAIA
;
A
#
# COMPACT_ATOMS: atom_id res chain seq x y z
N MET A 1 28.57 25.15 -14.19
CA MET A 1 27.21 24.60 -14.01
C MET A 1 27.39 23.21 -13.44
N GLN A 2 27.30 23.04 -12.12
CA GLN A 2 27.42 21.72 -11.48
C GLN A 2 26.12 20.96 -11.73
N LEU A 3 26.18 19.93 -12.58
CA LEU A 3 25.10 18.95 -12.72
C LEU A 3 25.09 18.12 -11.44
N THR A 4 24.05 18.26 -10.62
CA THR A 4 23.84 17.37 -9.48
C THR A 4 23.25 16.05 -9.98
N PRO A 5 23.61 14.90 -9.38
CA PRO A 5 23.00 13.60 -9.67
C PRO A 5 21.46 13.57 -9.51
N ASP A 6 20.89 14.58 -8.83
CA ASP A 6 19.47 14.69 -8.48
C ASP A 6 18.61 15.44 -9.50
N THR A 7 19.18 15.92 -10.60
CA THR A 7 18.40 16.48 -11.70
C THR A 7 18.12 15.41 -12.74
N VAL A 8 16.87 14.94 -12.78
CA VAL A 8 16.36 14.18 -13.93
C VAL A 8 16.56 15.04 -15.17
N ASP A 9 17.47 14.64 -16.04
CA ASP A 9 17.78 15.38 -17.26
C ASP A 9 16.62 15.22 -18.25
N LEU A 10 15.73 16.23 -18.28
CA LEU A 10 14.58 16.29 -19.18
C LEU A 10 15.00 16.16 -20.66
N HIS A 11 16.19 16.63 -21.02
CA HIS A 11 16.74 16.47 -22.36
C HIS A 11 17.05 15.00 -22.67
N VAL A 12 17.66 14.27 -21.72
CA VAL A 12 17.88 12.82 -21.85
C VAL A 12 16.56 12.06 -21.94
N LEU A 13 15.59 12.36 -21.07
CA LEU A 13 14.28 11.71 -21.11
C LEU A 13 13.55 11.95 -22.44
N THR A 14 13.58 13.18 -22.94
CA THR A 14 12.99 13.52 -24.24
C THR A 14 13.65 12.74 -25.37
N ARG A 15 14.98 12.55 -25.33
CA ARG A 15 15.70 11.71 -26.30
C ARG A 15 15.31 10.25 -26.21
N ILE A 16 15.15 9.70 -25.00
CA ILE A 16 14.69 8.32 -24.80
C ILE A 16 13.26 8.16 -25.33
N ALA A 17 12.35 9.08 -24.99
CA ALA A 17 10.97 9.07 -25.48
C ALA A 17 10.91 9.16 -27.01
N ALA A 18 11.72 10.02 -27.64
CA ALA A 18 11.80 10.15 -29.09
C ALA A 18 12.40 8.90 -29.77
N ALA A 19 13.45 8.30 -29.17
CA ALA A 19 14.04 7.06 -29.67
C ALA A 19 13.06 5.89 -29.57
N ALA A 20 12.36 5.76 -28.43
CA ALA A 20 11.28 4.79 -28.27
C ALA A 20 10.19 5.03 -29.33
N SER A 21 9.75 6.28 -29.50
CA SER A 21 8.74 6.62 -30.51
C SER A 21 9.15 6.17 -31.91
N THR A 22 10.42 6.38 -32.28
CA THR A 22 10.96 5.95 -33.57
C THR A 22 10.98 4.43 -33.70
N LEU A 23 11.50 3.72 -32.70
CA LEU A 23 11.59 2.26 -32.69
C LEU A 23 10.20 1.60 -32.81
N PHE A 24 9.23 2.07 -32.04
CA PHE A 24 7.89 1.50 -32.03
C PHE A 24 7.07 1.87 -33.27
N SER A 25 7.38 2.98 -33.93
CA SER A 25 6.76 3.38 -35.19
C SER A 25 7.27 2.57 -36.39
N ASP A 26 8.42 1.90 -36.27
CA ASP A 26 8.96 1.04 -37.32
C ASP A 26 8.01 -0.16 -37.59
N PRO A 27 7.44 -0.30 -38.79
CA PRO A 27 6.57 -1.42 -39.13
C PRO A 27 7.25 -2.79 -38.99
N GLU A 28 8.57 -2.87 -39.16
CA GLU A 28 9.34 -4.11 -39.13
C GLU A 28 9.77 -4.52 -37.72
N PHE A 29 9.74 -3.59 -36.77
CA PHE A 29 9.95 -3.93 -35.37
C PHE A 29 8.85 -4.89 -34.88
N GLY A 30 9.20 -5.81 -34.00
CA GLY A 30 8.29 -6.76 -33.37
C GLY A 30 8.94 -7.35 -32.12
N PHE A 31 8.13 -7.97 -31.26
CA PHE A 31 8.62 -8.57 -30.03
C PHE A 31 8.85 -10.08 -30.19
N SER A 32 9.95 -10.57 -29.63
CA SER A 32 10.01 -11.96 -29.19
C SER A 32 9.16 -12.14 -27.93
N ASP A 33 8.74 -13.37 -27.62
CA ASP A 33 7.95 -13.66 -26.41
C ASP A 33 8.66 -13.17 -25.14
N ASN A 34 9.97 -13.41 -25.04
CA ASN A 34 10.77 -12.93 -23.90
C ASN A 34 10.89 -11.39 -23.89
N GLY A 35 11.10 -10.77 -25.05
CA GLY A 35 11.16 -9.32 -25.17
C GLY A 35 9.86 -8.64 -24.75
N PHE A 36 8.71 -9.24 -25.09
CA PHE A 36 7.41 -8.74 -24.66
C PHE A 36 7.22 -8.87 -23.15
N ARG A 37 7.54 -10.02 -22.55
CA ARG A 37 7.47 -10.20 -21.09
C ARG A 37 8.33 -9.19 -20.34
N MET A 38 9.55 -8.93 -20.85
CA MET A 38 10.43 -7.91 -20.29
C MET A 38 9.82 -6.51 -20.39
N ILE A 39 9.32 -6.09 -21.55
CA ILE A 39 8.77 -4.73 -21.67
C ILE A 39 7.53 -4.53 -20.81
N MET A 40 6.68 -5.55 -20.63
CA MET A 40 5.51 -5.46 -19.74
C MET A 40 5.90 -5.34 -18.26
N HIS A 41 7.02 -5.95 -17.85
CA HIS A 41 7.59 -5.74 -16.51
C HIS A 41 8.12 -4.31 -16.30
N TRP A 42 8.68 -3.71 -17.35
CA TRP A 42 9.21 -2.33 -17.34
C TRP A 42 8.19 -1.28 -17.79
N HIS A 43 6.94 -1.67 -18.09
CA HIS A 43 5.91 -0.82 -18.69
C HIS A 43 5.67 0.48 -17.92
N ARG A 44 5.61 0.41 -16.58
CA ARG A 44 5.43 1.59 -15.73
C ARG A 44 6.57 2.60 -15.88
N TRP A 45 7.80 2.14 -16.10
CA TRP A 45 8.96 3.02 -16.27
C TRP A 45 8.99 3.66 -17.64
N LEU A 46 8.67 2.90 -18.70
CA LEU A 46 8.49 3.47 -20.03
C LEU A 46 7.38 4.54 -20.00
N SER A 47 6.26 4.23 -19.33
CA SER A 47 5.16 5.18 -19.12
C SER A 47 5.62 6.44 -18.39
N THR A 48 6.39 6.33 -17.31
CA THR A 48 6.95 7.49 -16.58
C THR A 48 7.91 8.31 -17.43
N VAL A 49 8.72 7.70 -18.29
CA VAL A 49 9.60 8.45 -19.23
C VAL A 49 8.78 9.35 -20.12
N PHE A 50 7.68 8.85 -20.71
CA PHE A 50 6.77 9.68 -21.49
C PHE A 50 6.08 10.74 -20.62
N ALA A 51 5.55 10.37 -19.45
CA ALA A 51 4.80 11.25 -18.55
C ALA A 51 5.60 12.45 -18.03
N VAL A 52 6.92 12.28 -17.85
CA VAL A 52 7.82 13.36 -17.44
C VAL A 52 8.32 14.17 -18.63
N SER A 53 8.43 13.57 -19.81
CA SER A 53 8.83 14.28 -21.03
C SER A 53 7.71 15.21 -21.55
N PRO A 54 8.03 16.16 -22.45
CA PRO A 54 7.01 16.99 -23.11
C PRO A 54 5.99 16.21 -23.95
N PHE A 55 6.21 14.90 -24.21
CA PHE A 55 5.24 14.06 -24.92
C PHE A 55 4.04 13.66 -24.06
N ILE A 56 4.20 13.56 -22.73
CA ILE A 56 3.21 13.10 -21.73
C ILE A 56 2.81 11.62 -21.89
N ASN A 57 2.52 11.16 -23.11
CA ASN A 57 2.18 9.78 -23.43
C ASN A 57 2.76 9.40 -24.80
N ALA A 58 2.44 8.20 -25.28
CA ALA A 58 2.90 7.68 -26.56
C ALA A 58 1.80 7.65 -27.63
N ASP A 59 0.74 8.45 -27.47
CA ASP A 59 -0.46 8.38 -28.32
C ASP A 59 -0.15 8.74 -29.77
N HIS A 60 0.84 9.59 -30.03
CA HIS A 60 1.30 9.91 -31.39
C HIS A 60 1.80 8.68 -32.13
N VAL A 61 2.39 7.70 -31.42
CA VAL A 61 2.79 6.41 -31.99
C VAL A 61 1.60 5.47 -32.10
N LEU A 62 0.80 5.36 -31.04
CA LEU A 62 -0.37 4.46 -31.02
C LEU A 62 -1.35 4.76 -32.15
N ARG A 63 -1.56 6.04 -32.48
CA ARG A 63 -2.42 6.47 -33.60
C ARG A 63 -1.88 6.05 -34.96
N SER A 64 -0.57 5.84 -35.11
CA SER A 64 0.02 5.30 -36.35
C SER A 64 -0.30 3.82 -36.58
N PHE A 65 -0.76 3.10 -35.54
CA PHE A 65 -1.12 1.68 -35.65
C PHE A 65 -2.53 1.44 -36.19
N ASN A 66 -3.36 2.49 -36.30
CA ASN A 66 -4.75 2.36 -36.73
C ASN A 66 -4.84 1.96 -38.21
N GLN A 67 -5.51 0.84 -38.50
CA GLN A 67 -5.70 0.36 -39.87
C GLN A 67 -6.70 1.18 -40.68
N THR A 68 -7.60 1.92 -40.01
CA THR A 68 -8.70 2.66 -40.66
C THR A 68 -8.37 4.13 -40.94
N GLY A 69 -7.12 4.55 -40.73
CA GLY A 69 -6.66 5.92 -40.95
C GLY A 69 -6.50 6.71 -39.64
N HIS A 70 -6.43 8.03 -39.73
CA HIS A 70 -6.09 8.91 -38.60
C HIS A 70 -7.29 9.27 -37.69
N GLU A 71 -8.49 8.81 -38.02
CA GLU A 71 -9.69 9.10 -37.22
C GLU A 71 -9.67 8.35 -35.88
N LEU A 72 -10.15 9.04 -34.84
CA LEU A 72 -9.75 8.80 -33.45
C LEU A 72 -10.78 8.06 -32.60
N THR A 73 -11.98 7.83 -33.14
CA THR A 73 -13.09 7.25 -32.38
C THR A 73 -13.08 5.72 -32.36
N THR A 74 -12.37 5.07 -33.30
CA THR A 74 -12.23 3.61 -33.33
C THR A 74 -10.81 3.20 -33.74
N LEU A 75 -10.07 2.58 -32.82
CA LEU A 75 -8.74 2.05 -33.08
C LEU A 75 -8.83 0.59 -33.54
N GLN A 76 -8.54 0.32 -34.82
CA GLN A 76 -8.45 -1.04 -35.34
C GLN A 76 -6.98 -1.46 -35.44
N LEU A 77 -6.61 -2.45 -34.62
CA LEU A 77 -5.23 -2.94 -34.52
C LEU A 77 -5.06 -4.26 -35.28
N SER A 78 -3.96 -4.36 -36.03
CA SER A 78 -3.50 -5.64 -36.55
C SER A 78 -2.91 -6.50 -35.42
N ASN A 79 -2.93 -7.83 -35.58
CA ASN A 79 -2.25 -8.75 -34.66
C ASN A 79 -0.76 -8.44 -34.49
N LYS A 80 -0.10 -7.92 -35.54
CA LYS A 80 1.33 -7.52 -35.51
C LYS A 80 1.57 -6.31 -34.60
N ASN A 81 0.63 -5.36 -34.56
CA ASN A 81 0.77 -4.12 -33.79
C ASN A 81 0.25 -4.25 -32.35
N PHE A 82 -0.54 -5.29 -32.03
CA PHE A 82 -1.14 -5.40 -30.70
C PHE A 82 -0.12 -5.48 -29.55
N PRO A 83 0.99 -6.24 -29.63
CA PRO A 83 2.03 -6.19 -28.60
C PRO A 83 2.67 -4.81 -28.43
N LYS A 84 2.90 -4.08 -29.53
CA LYS A 84 3.41 -2.69 -29.49
C LYS A 84 2.42 -1.75 -28.82
N PHE A 85 1.15 -1.91 -29.15
CA PHE A 85 0.06 -1.18 -28.50
C PHE A 85 0.07 -1.42 -26.99
N CYS A 86 0.12 -2.68 -26.54
CA CYS A 86 0.19 -2.99 -25.10
C CYS A 86 1.43 -2.38 -24.42
N ALA A 87 2.59 -2.36 -25.09
CA ALA A 87 3.81 -1.79 -24.53
C ALA A 87 3.75 -0.26 -24.36
N LEU A 88 3.02 0.44 -25.23
CA LEU A 88 2.97 1.91 -25.26
C LEU A 88 1.69 2.52 -24.68
N TYR A 89 0.60 1.76 -24.60
CA TYR A 89 -0.65 2.23 -23.99
C TYR A 89 -0.43 2.41 -22.49
N SER A 90 -0.22 3.66 -22.08
CA SER A 90 0.20 4.04 -20.74
C SER A 90 -1.00 4.51 -19.90
N PRO A 91 -0.83 4.67 -18.57
CA PRO A 91 -1.86 5.30 -17.74
C PRO A 91 -2.25 6.71 -18.21
N GLU A 92 -1.33 7.46 -18.82
CA GLU A 92 -1.56 8.82 -19.34
C GLU A 92 -2.08 8.87 -20.79
N SER A 93 -2.30 7.71 -21.44
CA SER A 93 -2.91 7.67 -22.78
C SER A 93 -4.30 8.31 -22.77
N GLU A 94 -4.64 9.08 -23.80
CA GLU A 94 -5.96 9.69 -23.98
C GLU A 94 -6.79 8.93 -25.03
N ILE A 95 -6.23 7.88 -25.63
CA ILE A 95 -6.98 6.98 -26.51
C ILE A 95 -7.96 6.15 -25.69
N ASP A 96 -9.23 6.21 -26.05
CA ASP A 96 -10.26 5.32 -25.51
C ASP A 96 -10.11 3.91 -26.09
N ILE A 97 -10.31 2.91 -25.24
CA ILE A 97 -10.24 1.50 -25.63
C ILE A 97 -11.53 0.77 -25.28
N ASP A 98 -11.95 -0.11 -26.19
CA ASP A 98 -12.97 -1.12 -25.90
C ASP A 98 -12.28 -2.31 -25.20
N VAL A 99 -12.43 -2.35 -23.87
CA VAL A 99 -11.81 -3.38 -23.03
C VAL A 99 -12.32 -4.80 -23.33
N ASP A 100 -13.58 -4.94 -23.76
CA ASP A 100 -14.15 -6.23 -24.13
C ASP A 100 -13.59 -6.70 -25.48
N ALA A 101 -13.46 -5.80 -26.46
CA ALA A 101 -12.83 -6.12 -27.74
C ALA A 101 -11.35 -6.52 -27.57
N ILE A 102 -10.59 -5.79 -26.76
CA ILE A 102 -9.19 -6.09 -26.45
C ILE A 102 -9.06 -7.48 -25.78
N TRP A 103 -9.92 -7.77 -24.80
CA TRP A 103 -9.93 -9.06 -24.11
C TRP A 103 -10.27 -10.22 -25.04
N ASN A 104 -11.35 -10.07 -25.83
CA ASN A 104 -11.80 -11.10 -26.77
C ASN A 104 -10.80 -11.33 -27.91
N GLY A 105 -10.03 -10.31 -28.29
CA GLY A 105 -8.97 -10.43 -29.29
C GLY A 105 -7.78 -11.27 -28.82
N ASN A 106 -7.23 -10.97 -27.63
CA ASN A 106 -6.20 -11.81 -27.01
C ASN A 106 -6.16 -11.60 -25.49
N LYS A 107 -6.77 -12.52 -24.74
CA LYS A 107 -6.87 -12.46 -23.28
C LYS A 107 -5.52 -12.35 -22.58
N LYS A 108 -4.47 -13.01 -23.09
CA LYS A 108 -3.14 -12.97 -22.47
C LYS A 108 -2.51 -11.59 -22.59
N LEU A 109 -2.51 -11.02 -23.79
CA LEU A 109 -1.98 -9.66 -24.01
C LEU A 109 -2.82 -8.60 -23.28
N ALA A 110 -4.15 -8.76 -23.29
CA ALA A 110 -5.07 -7.90 -22.56
C ALA A 110 -4.80 -7.92 -21.05
N ALA A 111 -4.69 -9.12 -20.45
CA ALA A 111 -4.38 -9.27 -19.03
C ALA A 111 -3.03 -8.65 -18.67
N ASN A 112 -2.00 -8.82 -19.51
CA ASN A 112 -0.71 -8.16 -19.31
C ASN A 112 -0.85 -6.64 -19.31
N LEU A 113 -1.54 -6.06 -20.30
CA LEU A 113 -1.78 -4.63 -20.36
C LEU A 113 -2.54 -4.12 -19.14
N PHE A 114 -3.67 -4.74 -18.82
CA PHE A 114 -4.56 -4.29 -17.75
C PHE A 114 -3.88 -4.36 -16.38
N LEU A 115 -3.15 -5.43 -16.08
CA LEU A 115 -2.36 -5.52 -14.85
C LEU A 115 -1.21 -4.50 -14.82
N SER A 116 -0.52 -4.29 -15.94
CA SER A 116 0.53 -3.27 -16.05
C SER A 116 0.00 -1.86 -15.81
N LEU A 117 -1.22 -1.52 -16.28
CA LEU A 117 -1.88 -0.23 -16.03
C LEU A 117 -2.28 -0.03 -14.56
N MET A 118 -2.48 -1.11 -13.81
CA MET A 118 -2.82 -1.08 -12.38
C MET A 118 -1.60 -1.12 -11.45
N SER A 119 -0.43 -1.49 -11.97
CA SER A 119 0.85 -1.59 -11.24
C SER A 119 1.59 -0.27 -10.90
N PRO A 120 1.35 0.90 -11.53
CA PRO A 120 2.11 2.10 -11.19
C PRO A 120 1.86 2.51 -9.74
N ARG A 121 2.94 2.96 -9.09
CA ARG A 121 2.88 3.46 -7.71
C ARG A 121 2.30 4.87 -7.61
N PHE A 122 2.31 5.64 -8.69
CA PHE A 122 1.70 6.96 -8.72
C PHE A 122 0.61 6.99 -9.80
N VAL A 123 -0.61 7.33 -9.37
CA VAL A 123 -1.81 7.36 -10.21
C VAL A 123 -2.64 8.59 -9.80
N GLY A 124 -2.02 9.77 -9.94
CA GLY A 124 -2.61 11.04 -9.50
C GLY A 124 -3.40 11.79 -10.58
N SER A 125 -3.16 11.51 -11.87
CA SER A 125 -3.87 12.17 -12.97
C SER A 125 -5.28 11.57 -13.15
N PRO A 126 -6.26 12.34 -13.67
CA PRO A 126 -7.58 11.80 -13.97
C PRO A 126 -7.54 10.63 -14.97
N ALA A 127 -6.66 10.71 -15.97
CA ALA A 127 -6.52 9.68 -17.01
C ALA A 127 -6.00 8.36 -16.43
N ALA A 128 -4.94 8.41 -15.62
CA ALA A 128 -4.36 7.23 -14.99
C ALA A 128 -5.32 6.63 -13.95
N PHE A 129 -5.91 7.48 -13.11
CA PHE A 129 -6.83 7.06 -12.05
C PHE A 129 -8.10 6.45 -12.63
N GLY A 130 -8.73 7.10 -13.61
CA GLY A 130 -9.93 6.62 -14.28
C GLY A 130 -9.75 5.25 -14.94
N LYS A 131 -8.60 5.00 -15.59
CA LYS A 131 -8.29 3.66 -16.15
C LYS A 131 -8.19 2.59 -15.07
N ARG A 132 -7.46 2.86 -13.99
CA ARG A 132 -7.34 1.92 -12.87
C ARG A 132 -8.71 1.64 -12.23
N GLU A 133 -9.50 2.68 -12.02
CA GLU A 133 -10.88 2.60 -11.50
C GLU A 133 -11.77 1.72 -12.39
N ALA A 134 -11.74 1.91 -13.70
CA ALA A 134 -12.51 1.11 -14.65
C ALA A 134 -12.05 -0.37 -14.63
N LEU A 135 -10.74 -0.62 -14.63
CA LEU A 135 -10.19 -1.97 -14.62
C LEU A 135 -10.47 -2.71 -13.31
N LEU A 136 -10.46 -2.03 -12.16
CA LEU A 136 -10.85 -2.63 -10.87
C LEU A 136 -12.31 -3.09 -10.84
N ARG A 137 -13.19 -2.44 -11.62
CA ARG A 137 -14.59 -2.86 -11.78
C ARG A 137 -14.75 -3.99 -12.79
N TRP A 138 -13.96 -3.98 -13.86
CA TRP A 138 -14.15 -4.85 -15.02
C TRP A 138 -13.36 -6.17 -14.95
N LEU A 139 -12.11 -6.14 -14.48
CA LEU A 139 -11.17 -7.27 -14.53
C LEU A 139 -11.45 -8.41 -13.53
N PRO A 140 -11.93 -8.17 -12.29
CA PRO A 140 -12.29 -9.25 -11.38
C PRO A 140 -13.28 -10.24 -12.01
N GLY A 141 -13.13 -11.52 -11.72
CA GLY A 141 -13.88 -12.63 -12.34
C GLY A 141 -13.37 -13.02 -13.74
N ARG A 142 -13.06 -12.04 -14.60
CA ARG A 142 -12.50 -12.31 -15.95
C ARG A 142 -11.06 -12.78 -15.89
N LEU A 143 -10.25 -12.23 -14.98
CA LEU A 143 -8.85 -12.61 -14.82
C LEU A 143 -8.68 -14.13 -14.56
N GLU A 144 -9.68 -14.79 -13.97
CA GLU A 144 -9.68 -16.23 -13.67
C GLU A 144 -9.74 -17.12 -14.91
N GLU A 145 -10.13 -16.55 -16.06
CA GLU A 145 -10.12 -17.20 -17.38
C GLU A 145 -8.68 -17.42 -17.89
N ILE A 146 -7.70 -16.72 -17.35
CA ILE A 146 -6.28 -16.98 -17.64
C ILE A 146 -5.88 -18.30 -17.01
N SER A 147 -5.26 -19.18 -17.80
CA SER A 147 -4.98 -20.55 -17.38
C SER A 147 -3.83 -20.64 -16.36
N ASP A 148 -2.73 -19.95 -16.65
CA ASP A 148 -1.49 -19.95 -15.84
C ASP A 148 -1.11 -18.53 -15.42
N VAL A 149 -0.78 -18.35 -14.15
CA VAL A 149 -0.27 -17.07 -13.61
C VAL A 149 1.06 -16.66 -14.24
N ASP A 150 1.83 -17.62 -14.77
CA ASP A 150 3.09 -17.34 -15.48
C ASP A 150 2.85 -16.67 -16.85
N ASP A 151 1.61 -16.66 -17.37
CA ASP A 151 1.25 -15.85 -18.54
C ASP A 151 1.04 -14.37 -18.21
N LEU A 152 1.00 -14.00 -16.93
CA LEU A 152 0.81 -12.63 -16.44
C LEU A 152 2.17 -11.95 -16.16
N PRO A 153 2.22 -10.62 -15.98
CA PRO A 153 3.45 -9.93 -15.62
C PRO A 153 3.73 -10.16 -14.12
N ALA A 154 4.17 -11.37 -13.78
CA ALA A 154 4.23 -11.87 -12.40
C ALA A 154 4.97 -10.91 -11.46
N GLY A 155 6.13 -10.38 -11.87
CA GLY A 155 6.97 -9.50 -11.05
C GLY A 155 6.29 -8.22 -10.53
N ILE A 156 5.17 -7.79 -11.13
CA ILE A 156 4.38 -6.62 -10.70
C ILE A 156 2.99 -7.00 -10.16
N LEU A 157 2.69 -8.29 -10.01
CA LEU A 157 1.37 -8.73 -9.55
C LEU A 157 1.11 -8.31 -8.09
N HIS A 158 2.15 -8.28 -7.26
CA HIS A 158 2.08 -7.76 -5.89
C HIS A 158 1.76 -6.25 -5.87
N ASP A 159 2.28 -5.47 -6.83
CA ASP A 159 1.92 -4.06 -6.99
C ASP A 159 0.41 -3.94 -7.24
N VAL A 160 -0.18 -4.74 -8.14
CA VAL A 160 -1.64 -4.74 -8.38
C VAL A 160 -2.43 -5.14 -7.14
N TYR A 161 -1.97 -6.17 -6.43
CA TYR A 161 -2.58 -6.67 -5.21
C TYR A 161 -2.62 -5.60 -4.11
N MET A 162 -1.56 -4.79 -3.95
CA MET A 162 -1.55 -3.70 -2.99
C MET A 162 -2.27 -2.44 -3.49
N HIS A 163 -2.01 -2.05 -4.74
CA HIS A 163 -2.36 -0.74 -5.24
C HIS A 163 -3.86 -0.56 -5.45
N CYS A 164 -4.62 -1.65 -5.53
CA CYS A 164 -6.07 -1.59 -5.53
C CYS A 164 -6.63 -0.90 -4.28
N SER A 165 -5.93 -0.96 -3.13
CA SER A 165 -6.35 -0.31 -1.88
C SER A 165 -6.39 1.22 -1.95
N TYR A 166 -5.68 1.85 -2.90
CA TYR A 166 -5.67 3.31 -3.09
C TYR A 166 -6.82 3.81 -4.00
N SER A 167 -7.74 2.93 -4.37
CA SER A 167 -8.97 3.24 -5.09
C SER A 167 -10.07 3.75 -4.15
N GLY A 168 -10.94 4.61 -4.68
CA GLY A 168 -12.20 5.01 -4.03
C GLY A 168 -13.38 4.06 -4.31
N TYR A 169 -13.20 3.06 -5.17
CA TYR A 169 -14.25 2.09 -5.49
C TYR A 169 -14.49 1.11 -4.34
N HIS A 170 -15.75 0.93 -3.95
CA HIS A 170 -16.14 -0.01 -2.88
C HIS A 170 -15.69 -1.45 -3.14
N GLY A 171 -15.73 -1.93 -4.39
CA GLY A 171 -15.30 -3.29 -4.75
C GLY A 171 -13.81 -3.42 -5.09
N LYS A 172 -12.97 -2.45 -4.71
CA LYS A 172 -11.57 -2.37 -5.14
C LYS A 172 -10.74 -3.63 -4.88
N HIS A 173 -10.99 -4.35 -3.80
CA HIS A 173 -10.22 -5.56 -3.47
C HIS A 173 -10.70 -6.83 -4.19
N ASN A 174 -11.79 -6.78 -4.96
CA ASN A 174 -12.27 -7.96 -5.71
C ASN A 174 -11.19 -8.56 -6.63
N ILE A 175 -10.28 -7.72 -7.13
CA ILE A 175 -9.13 -8.19 -7.92
C ILE A 175 -8.21 -9.14 -7.14
N LYS A 176 -8.07 -8.96 -5.82
CA LYS A 176 -7.27 -9.85 -4.96
C LYS A 176 -7.81 -11.27 -5.00
N ARG A 177 -9.15 -11.45 -5.00
CA ARG A 177 -9.79 -12.76 -5.08
C ARG A 177 -9.44 -13.49 -6.38
N SER A 178 -9.51 -12.81 -7.52
CA SER A 178 -9.12 -13.40 -8.81
C SER A 178 -7.62 -13.71 -8.89
N ILE A 179 -6.76 -12.85 -8.34
CA ILE A 179 -5.33 -13.13 -8.22
C ILE A 179 -5.11 -14.39 -7.36
N ASN A 180 -5.72 -14.45 -6.17
CA ASN A 180 -5.65 -15.59 -5.26
C ASN A 180 -6.07 -16.90 -5.92
N THR A 181 -7.15 -16.90 -6.72
CA THR A 181 -7.59 -18.08 -7.49
C THR A 181 -6.48 -18.61 -8.41
N LEU A 182 -5.78 -17.73 -9.14
CA LEU A 182 -4.69 -18.12 -10.02
C LEU A 182 -3.47 -18.62 -9.26
N LEU A 183 -3.09 -17.94 -8.17
CA LEU A 183 -1.98 -18.36 -7.31
C LEU A 183 -2.25 -19.72 -6.68
N ARG A 184 -3.47 -19.94 -6.16
CA ARG A 184 -3.89 -21.21 -5.60
C ARG A 184 -3.81 -22.33 -6.63
N ARG A 185 -4.26 -22.06 -7.87
CA ARG A 185 -4.16 -23.02 -8.99
C ARG A 185 -2.70 -23.40 -9.25
N LYS A 186 -1.79 -22.41 -9.31
CA LYS A 186 -0.34 -22.61 -9.51
C LYS A 186 0.26 -23.50 -8.42
N ILE A 187 -0.04 -23.18 -7.16
CA ILE A 187 0.46 -23.91 -5.98
C ILE A 187 0.02 -25.38 -6.02
N GLN A 188 -1.27 -25.63 -6.27
CA GLN A 188 -1.85 -26.98 -6.17
C GLN A 188 -1.58 -27.86 -7.39
N HIS A 189 -1.72 -27.32 -8.61
CA HIS A 189 -1.68 -28.14 -9.82
C HIS A 189 -0.26 -28.25 -10.39
N ASP A 190 0.47 -27.14 -10.46
CA ASP A 190 1.79 -27.12 -11.11
C ASP A 190 2.88 -27.47 -10.12
N TRP A 191 2.92 -26.78 -8.98
CA TRP A 191 3.94 -27.02 -7.96
C TRP A 191 3.62 -28.22 -7.07
N LYS A 192 2.37 -28.69 -7.09
CA LYS A 192 1.88 -29.86 -6.33
C LYS A 192 2.16 -29.73 -4.83
N ILE A 193 2.16 -28.49 -4.32
CA ILE A 193 2.26 -28.21 -2.89
C ILE A 193 0.85 -28.26 -2.34
N ARG A 194 0.58 -29.23 -1.48
CA ARG A 194 -0.74 -29.43 -0.86
C ARG A 194 -0.80 -28.68 0.46
N ASP A 195 -2.01 -28.41 0.91
CA ASP A 195 -2.24 -27.94 2.26
C ASP A 195 -1.67 -28.92 3.29
N VAL A 196 -1.08 -28.37 4.35
CA VAL A 196 -0.69 -29.13 5.52
C VAL A 196 -1.93 -29.34 6.37
N ASN A 197 -2.35 -30.60 6.47
CA ASN A 197 -3.38 -31.02 7.43
C ASN A 197 -2.74 -31.28 8.80
N THR A 198 -2.07 -30.27 9.37
CA THR A 198 -1.57 -30.38 10.76
C THR A 198 -2.79 -30.44 11.66
N PRO A 199 -3.04 -31.57 12.36
CA PRO A 199 -4.15 -31.63 13.30
C PRO A 199 -3.90 -30.62 14.41
N LEU A 200 -4.95 -29.91 14.79
CA LEU A 200 -4.91 -29.06 15.96
C LEU A 200 -4.67 -29.94 17.19
N ARG A 201 -3.65 -29.63 17.98
CA ARG A 201 -3.20 -30.46 19.11
C ARG A 201 -2.82 -29.60 20.27
N ALA A 202 -3.31 -29.92 21.46
CA ALA A 202 -2.84 -29.29 22.69
C ALA A 202 -1.34 -29.55 22.88
N SER A 203 -0.63 -28.56 23.38
CA SER A 203 0.79 -28.68 23.72
C SER A 203 0.96 -29.60 24.93
N ALA A 204 2.11 -30.28 25.02
CA ALA A 204 2.43 -31.04 26.22
C ALA A 204 2.55 -30.11 27.44
N ALA A 205 2.37 -30.66 28.65
CA ALA A 205 2.45 -29.89 29.87
C ALA A 205 3.83 -29.19 29.98
N GLY A 206 3.81 -27.86 30.10
CA GLY A 206 5.02 -27.03 30.16
C GLY A 206 5.63 -26.64 28.81
N GLU A 207 5.06 -27.10 27.69
CA GLU A 207 5.48 -26.70 26.34
C GLU A 207 4.56 -25.62 25.75
N LYS A 208 5.14 -24.71 24.96
CA LYS A 208 4.39 -23.67 24.25
C LYS A 208 4.03 -24.13 22.84
N PRO A 209 2.81 -23.89 22.35
CA PRO A 209 2.47 -24.12 20.94
C PRO A 209 3.39 -23.32 20.01
N VAL A 210 3.77 -23.92 18.89
CA VAL A 210 4.64 -23.27 17.90
C VAL A 210 3.83 -22.36 17.00
N MET A 211 4.29 -21.11 16.87
CA MET A 211 3.78 -20.13 15.92
C MET A 211 4.88 -19.77 14.91
N LEU A 212 4.59 -19.98 13.63
CA LEU A 212 5.44 -19.44 12.57
C LEU A 212 5.04 -17.99 12.31
N VAL A 213 6.02 -17.09 12.26
CA VAL A 213 5.80 -15.68 11.93
C VAL A 213 6.57 -15.35 10.65
N VAL A 214 5.87 -15.24 9.53
CA VAL A 214 6.51 -14.94 8.23
C VAL A 214 6.41 -13.44 7.97
N VAL A 215 7.56 -12.77 7.88
CA VAL A 215 7.64 -11.30 7.85
C VAL A 215 8.13 -10.75 6.52
N GLU A 216 7.64 -9.56 6.18
CA GLU A 216 8.11 -8.72 5.07
C GLU A 216 8.33 -7.29 5.59
N TRP A 217 9.44 -6.64 5.17
CA TRP A 217 9.83 -5.30 5.63
C TRP A 217 9.77 -5.13 7.16
N PHE A 218 10.52 -5.95 7.89
CA PHE A 218 10.49 -6.01 9.34
C PHE A 218 11.83 -5.62 9.97
N SER A 219 12.28 -4.40 9.64
CA SER A 219 13.47 -3.76 10.22
C SER A 219 13.07 -2.64 11.18
N ALA A 220 13.96 -2.25 12.10
CA ALA A 220 13.71 -1.20 13.10
C ALA A 220 13.28 0.14 12.48
N ASN A 221 13.77 0.43 11.27
CA ASN A 221 13.44 1.64 10.52
C ASN A 221 12.11 1.57 9.76
N HIS A 222 11.48 0.40 9.67
CA HIS A 222 10.23 0.21 8.94
C HIS A 222 9.00 0.30 9.85
N SER A 223 7.87 0.74 9.29
CA SER A 223 6.64 0.97 10.06
C SER A 223 6.04 -0.31 10.64
N VAL A 224 6.13 -1.44 9.93
CA VAL A 224 5.60 -2.72 10.40
C VAL A 224 6.25 -3.12 11.72
N TYR A 225 7.58 -2.97 11.83
CA TYR A 225 8.28 -3.21 13.09
C TYR A 225 7.82 -2.24 14.16
N ARG A 226 7.79 -0.93 13.88
CA ARG A 226 7.42 0.08 14.89
C ARG A 226 6.02 -0.11 15.46
N VAL A 227 5.08 -0.60 14.67
CA VAL A 227 3.69 -0.77 15.09
C VAL A 227 3.45 -2.10 15.81
N LEU A 228 4.10 -3.19 15.35
CA LEU A 228 3.71 -4.53 15.76
C LEU A 228 4.74 -5.23 16.66
N SER A 229 6.01 -4.86 16.62
CA SER A 229 7.09 -5.71 17.17
C SER A 229 7.03 -5.89 18.69
N LYS A 230 6.52 -4.91 19.45
CA LYS A 230 6.28 -5.04 20.90
C LYS A 230 5.30 -6.18 21.22
N ALA A 231 4.11 -6.11 20.63
CA ALA A 231 3.08 -7.15 20.78
C ALA A 231 3.59 -8.51 20.31
N ILE A 232 4.23 -8.59 19.13
CA ILE A 232 4.79 -9.84 18.60
C ILE A 232 5.83 -10.42 19.55
N ARG A 233 6.77 -9.59 20.05
CA ARG A 233 7.79 -10.04 21.00
C ARG A 233 7.14 -10.57 22.28
N LYS A 234 6.06 -9.95 22.74
CA LYS A 234 5.34 -10.35 23.94
C LYS A 234 4.59 -11.67 23.80
N MET A 235 4.17 -12.04 22.58
CA MET A 235 3.55 -13.35 22.31
C MET A 235 4.47 -14.54 22.63
N ARG A 236 5.78 -14.32 22.83
CA ARG A 236 6.72 -15.34 23.33
C ARG A 236 6.32 -15.88 24.70
N ASP A 237 5.47 -15.17 25.45
CA ASP A 237 4.95 -15.63 26.74
C ASP A 237 3.98 -16.81 26.57
N GLN A 238 3.19 -16.84 25.49
CA GLN A 238 2.21 -17.90 25.19
C GLN A 238 2.73 -18.91 24.16
N PHE A 239 3.56 -18.47 23.19
CA PHE A 239 3.97 -19.27 22.03
C PHE A 239 5.48 -19.40 21.91
N TYR A 240 5.95 -20.46 21.25
CA TYR A 240 7.31 -20.53 20.73
C TYR A 240 7.33 -19.94 19.32
N LEU A 241 7.90 -18.74 19.18
CA LEU A 241 7.89 -17.98 17.93
C LEU A 241 9.09 -18.33 17.04
N ILE A 242 8.82 -18.81 15.84
CA ILE A 242 9.81 -19.00 14.78
C ILE A 242 9.57 -17.92 13.72
N GLY A 243 10.39 -16.88 13.72
CA GLY A 243 10.41 -15.86 12.69
C GLY A 243 11.03 -16.40 11.40
N MET A 244 10.44 -16.07 10.24
CA MET A 244 11.00 -16.40 8.93
C MET A 244 10.96 -15.17 8.03
N GLY A 245 12.12 -14.73 7.53
CA GLY A 245 12.23 -13.53 6.72
C GLY A 245 13.51 -13.48 5.88
N ALA A 246 13.60 -12.51 4.97
CA ALA A 246 14.81 -12.24 4.20
C ALA A 246 15.76 -11.33 5.00
N MET A 247 17.06 -11.65 5.01
CA MET A 247 18.05 -10.93 5.84
C MET A 247 18.21 -9.45 5.46
N ASN A 248 18.01 -9.10 4.19
CA ASN A 248 18.08 -7.71 3.71
C ASN A 248 16.86 -6.85 4.13
N THR A 249 15.78 -7.47 4.62
CA THR A 249 14.57 -6.76 5.06
C THR A 249 14.23 -7.00 6.53
N THR A 250 15.07 -7.73 7.25
CA THR A 250 14.90 -8.05 8.67
C THR A 250 16.25 -7.91 9.38
N ASP A 251 16.49 -6.74 9.95
CA ASP A 251 17.71 -6.42 10.69
C ASP A 251 17.76 -7.14 12.05
N ASP A 252 18.86 -6.95 12.79
CA ASP A 252 19.14 -7.65 14.04
C ASP A 252 18.00 -7.43 15.06
N ALA A 253 17.55 -6.18 15.21
CA ALA A 253 16.43 -5.82 16.07
C ALA A 253 15.13 -6.54 15.65
N GLY A 254 14.85 -6.62 14.35
CA GLY A 254 13.73 -7.39 13.79
C GLY A 254 13.81 -8.88 14.13
N ARG A 255 15.00 -9.49 14.06
CA ARG A 255 15.20 -10.93 14.35
C ARG A 255 15.10 -11.25 15.84
N GLU A 256 15.56 -10.35 16.71
CA GLU A 256 15.49 -10.50 18.18
C GLU A 256 14.06 -10.49 18.76
N VAL A 257 13.05 -10.20 17.92
CA VAL A 257 11.64 -10.31 18.30
C VAL A 257 11.22 -11.76 18.55
N PHE A 258 11.86 -12.73 17.91
CA PHE A 258 11.44 -14.14 17.91
C PHE A 258 12.29 -15.01 18.87
N ASN A 259 11.82 -16.22 19.20
CA ASN A 259 12.64 -17.20 19.93
C ASN A 259 13.71 -17.80 19.02
N GLU A 260 13.36 -18.01 17.75
CA GLU A 260 14.22 -18.52 16.69
C GLU A 260 13.95 -17.72 15.41
N PHE A 261 14.97 -17.52 14.58
CA PHE A 261 14.81 -16.90 13.26
C PHE A 261 15.45 -17.78 12.18
N ILE A 262 14.71 -17.99 11.08
CA ILE A 262 15.14 -18.77 9.93
C ILE A 262 15.18 -17.86 8.70
N GLU A 263 16.35 -17.77 8.05
CA GLU A 263 16.48 -17.09 6.76
C GLU A 263 15.69 -17.85 5.68
N LEU A 264 14.93 -17.09 4.90
CA LEU A 264 14.15 -17.64 3.80
C LEU A 264 15.02 -17.96 2.58
N ASP A 265 14.82 -19.15 2.02
CA ASP A 265 15.49 -19.62 0.82
C ASP A 265 14.73 -19.19 -0.45
N PHE A 266 15.40 -18.39 -1.28
CA PHE A 266 14.91 -17.92 -2.57
C PHE A 266 15.69 -18.50 -3.76
N SER A 267 16.57 -19.49 -3.55
CA SER A 267 17.41 -20.07 -4.62
C SER A 267 16.60 -20.68 -5.77
N GLY A 268 15.44 -21.27 -5.47
CA GLY A 268 14.45 -21.75 -6.43
C GLY A 268 13.26 -20.82 -6.62
N GLY A 269 13.41 -19.52 -6.34
CA GLY A 269 12.33 -18.53 -6.37
C GLY A 269 11.24 -18.79 -5.33
N ILE A 270 10.01 -18.35 -5.63
CA ILE A 270 8.85 -18.42 -4.72
C ILE A 270 8.53 -19.87 -4.32
N GLN A 271 8.78 -20.84 -5.21
CA GLN A 271 8.50 -22.24 -4.92
C GLN A 271 9.42 -22.79 -3.81
N SER A 272 10.71 -22.39 -3.77
CA SER A 272 11.62 -22.82 -2.70
C SER A 272 11.19 -22.25 -1.36
N PHE A 273 10.86 -20.95 -1.34
CA PHE A 273 10.29 -20.26 -0.19
C PHE A 273 9.05 -20.98 0.38
N LEU A 274 8.06 -21.29 -0.46
CA LEU A 274 6.85 -21.99 -0.01
C LEU A 274 7.16 -23.38 0.54
N LYS A 275 8.03 -24.14 -0.13
CA LYS A 275 8.45 -25.48 0.32
C LYS A 275 9.14 -25.41 1.68
N GLN A 276 9.99 -24.41 1.90
CA GLN A 276 10.66 -24.20 3.18
C GLN A 276 9.65 -23.90 4.29
N VAL A 277 8.76 -22.91 4.11
CA VAL A 277 7.72 -22.58 5.10
C VAL A 277 6.82 -23.79 5.38
N HIS A 278 6.35 -24.47 4.33
CA HIS A 278 5.53 -25.69 4.44
C HIS A 278 6.26 -26.80 5.21
N ASN A 279 7.52 -27.07 4.90
CA ASN A 279 8.30 -28.10 5.57
C ASN A 279 8.57 -27.74 7.04
N THR A 280 8.94 -26.50 7.33
CA THR A 280 9.12 -26.01 8.71
C THR A 280 7.83 -26.14 9.51
N ALA A 281 6.68 -25.76 8.94
CA ALA A 281 5.39 -25.89 9.61
C ALA A 281 5.08 -27.34 9.98
N ARG A 282 5.36 -28.28 9.07
CA ARG A 282 5.16 -29.71 9.31
C ARG A 282 6.14 -30.28 10.34
N THR A 283 7.44 -30.00 10.19
CA THR A 283 8.48 -30.57 11.06
C THR A 283 8.43 -30.01 12.47
N ARG A 284 8.02 -28.75 12.63
CA ARG A 284 7.84 -28.09 13.91
C ARG A 284 6.42 -28.19 14.46
N ALA A 285 5.53 -28.92 13.77
CA ALA A 285 4.12 -29.07 14.14
C ALA A 285 3.42 -27.75 14.47
N ALA A 286 3.63 -26.73 13.64
CA ALA A 286 3.11 -25.37 13.84
C ALA A 286 1.59 -25.38 14.03
N GLN A 287 1.12 -24.71 15.08
CA GLN A 287 -0.30 -24.56 15.40
C GLN A 287 -0.87 -23.25 14.84
N ILE A 288 -0.03 -22.22 14.68
CA ILE A 288 -0.42 -20.94 14.08
C ILE A 288 0.59 -20.52 13.01
N LEU A 289 0.08 -19.99 11.90
CA LEU A 289 0.82 -19.10 11.00
C LEU A 289 0.34 -17.67 11.26
N TYR A 290 1.28 -16.77 11.50
CA TYR A 290 1.01 -15.34 11.59
C TYR A 290 1.82 -14.59 10.53
N MET A 291 1.15 -13.78 9.72
CA MET A 291 1.75 -12.91 8.71
C MET A 291 1.47 -11.46 9.05
N PRO A 292 2.42 -10.72 9.68
CA PRO A 292 2.23 -9.32 10.06
C PRO A 292 1.84 -8.41 8.90
N SER A 293 2.19 -8.80 7.67
CA SER A 293 1.85 -8.12 6.44
C SER A 293 1.67 -9.15 5.33
N VAL A 294 0.72 -8.88 4.43
CA VAL A 294 0.51 -9.66 3.20
C VAL A 294 0.37 -8.70 2.02
N GLY A 295 1.20 -8.90 1.00
CA GLY A 295 1.09 -8.23 -0.29
C GLY A 295 2.27 -7.34 -0.67
N MET A 296 3.17 -6.96 0.26
CA MET A 296 4.35 -6.16 -0.10
C MET A 296 5.36 -6.94 -0.93
N PHE A 297 5.43 -8.26 -0.72
CA PHE A 297 6.13 -9.18 -1.61
C PHE A 297 5.19 -10.24 -2.17
N GLN A 298 5.56 -10.77 -3.33
CA GLN A 298 4.85 -11.90 -3.93
C GLN A 298 4.85 -13.12 -2.99
N THR A 299 5.90 -13.31 -2.20
CA THR A 299 6.06 -14.47 -1.30
C THR A 299 4.91 -14.59 -0.31
N THR A 300 4.57 -13.53 0.42
CA THR A 300 3.43 -13.52 1.36
C THR A 300 2.08 -13.64 0.64
N MET A 301 1.94 -13.05 -0.55
CA MET A 301 0.76 -13.20 -1.41
C MET A 301 0.54 -14.67 -1.83
N TYR A 302 1.59 -15.39 -2.20
CA TYR A 302 1.51 -16.83 -2.47
C TYR A 302 1.25 -17.64 -1.20
N LEU A 303 1.90 -17.32 -0.08
CA LEU A 303 1.72 -18.03 1.19
C LEU A 303 0.30 -17.87 1.75
N ALA A 304 -0.34 -16.71 1.57
CA ALA A 304 -1.75 -16.50 1.93
C ALA A 304 -2.72 -17.48 1.25
N ASN A 305 -2.30 -18.11 0.13
CA ASN A 305 -3.07 -19.09 -0.62
C ASN A 305 -2.69 -20.55 -0.29
N LEU A 306 -1.94 -20.79 0.79
CA LEU A 306 -1.53 -22.12 1.24
C LEU A 306 -1.86 -22.29 2.72
N ARG A 307 -2.48 -23.43 3.07
CA ARG A 307 -2.70 -23.79 4.47
C ARG A 307 -1.46 -24.51 5.00
N VAL A 308 -0.75 -23.93 5.96
CA VAL A 308 0.42 -24.53 6.61
C VAL A 308 0.23 -24.77 8.11
N ALA A 309 -0.77 -24.14 8.72
CA ALA A 309 -1.15 -24.30 10.12
C ALA A 309 -2.69 -24.29 10.28
N PRO A 310 -3.26 -24.92 11.32
CA PRO A 310 -4.71 -24.98 11.51
C PRO A 310 -5.34 -23.60 11.80
N ILE A 311 -4.56 -22.64 12.28
CA ILE A 311 -4.97 -21.23 12.45
C ILE A 311 -4.02 -20.34 11.66
N GLN A 312 -4.55 -19.49 10.78
CA GLN A 312 -3.77 -18.50 10.04
C GLN A 312 -4.31 -17.08 10.26
N ILE A 313 -3.41 -16.18 10.65
CA ILE A 313 -3.74 -14.81 11.07
C ILE A 313 -2.90 -13.82 10.27
N THR A 314 -3.50 -12.71 9.87
CA THR A 314 -2.78 -11.53 9.35
C THR A 314 -3.19 -10.26 10.09
N THR A 315 -2.55 -9.12 9.79
CA THR A 315 -2.81 -7.84 10.44
C THR A 315 -2.36 -6.65 9.56
N LEU A 316 -2.25 -5.49 10.19
CA LEU A 316 -2.12 -4.12 9.68
C LEU A 316 -0.87 -3.77 8.88
N GLY A 317 0.04 -4.69 8.58
CA GLY A 317 1.25 -4.36 7.83
C GLY A 317 0.93 -3.75 6.45
N HIS A 318 0.02 -4.40 5.71
CA HIS A 318 -0.77 -3.77 4.65
C HIS A 318 -2.23 -3.80 5.11
N SER A 319 -2.78 -2.64 5.48
CA SER A 319 -4.10 -2.47 6.11
C SER A 319 -5.28 -2.67 5.15
N ALA A 320 -5.36 -3.88 4.56
CA ALA A 320 -6.45 -4.33 3.72
C ALA A 320 -6.58 -5.85 3.77
N SER A 321 -7.82 -6.35 3.71
CA SER A 321 -8.12 -7.79 3.66
C SER A 321 -7.36 -8.51 2.54
N THR A 322 -7.02 -9.78 2.78
CA THR A 322 -6.28 -10.62 1.82
C THR A 322 -7.19 -11.25 0.77
N PHE A 323 -8.49 -11.41 1.07
CA PHE A 323 -9.43 -12.17 0.24
C PHE A 323 -8.96 -13.59 -0.08
N ALA A 324 -8.08 -14.16 0.75
CA ALA A 324 -7.52 -15.49 0.57
C ALA A 324 -8.25 -16.49 1.47
N ALA A 325 -8.80 -17.56 0.87
CA ALA A 325 -9.63 -18.53 1.60
C ALA A 325 -8.83 -19.33 2.66
N GLN A 326 -7.51 -19.33 2.59
CA GLN A 326 -6.64 -19.96 3.58
C GLN A 326 -6.29 -19.02 4.75
N MET A 327 -6.67 -17.74 4.72
CA MET A 327 -6.50 -16.83 5.85
C MET A 327 -7.77 -16.82 6.71
N ASP A 328 -7.66 -17.14 8.01
CA ASP A 328 -8.84 -17.28 8.86
C ASP A 328 -9.20 -15.98 9.58
N TYR A 329 -8.19 -15.26 10.07
CA TYR A 329 -8.37 -14.11 10.94
C TYR A 329 -7.58 -12.88 10.48
N PHE A 330 -8.19 -11.72 10.65
CA PHE A 330 -7.52 -10.43 10.57
C PHE A 330 -7.50 -9.82 11.97
N ALA A 331 -6.32 -9.79 12.61
CA ALA A 331 -6.15 -9.18 13.93
C ALA A 331 -5.92 -7.68 13.77
N ILE A 332 -6.67 -6.87 14.52
CA ILE A 332 -6.68 -5.41 14.38
C ILE A 332 -7.22 -4.78 15.66
N ASP A 333 -6.75 -3.58 16.03
CA ASP A 333 -7.35 -2.81 17.11
C ASP A 333 -8.83 -2.50 16.81
N GLU A 334 -9.68 -2.60 17.83
CA GLU A 334 -11.13 -2.44 17.71
C GLU A 334 -11.57 -1.09 17.12
N ASP A 335 -10.80 -0.03 17.39
CA ASP A 335 -11.01 1.34 16.90
C ASP A 335 -10.36 1.62 15.53
N PHE A 336 -9.74 0.61 14.89
CA PHE A 336 -9.23 0.69 13.52
C PHE A 336 -10.03 -0.15 12.52
N VAL A 337 -11.02 -0.93 12.97
CA VAL A 337 -11.78 -1.86 12.12
C VAL A 337 -12.53 -1.15 10.99
N GLY A 338 -13.25 -0.07 11.30
CA GLY A 338 -14.22 0.52 10.39
C GLY A 338 -15.44 -0.40 10.21
N ASP A 339 -15.64 -0.92 9.01
CA ASP A 339 -16.73 -1.84 8.67
C ASP A 339 -16.19 -3.28 8.49
N GLU A 340 -16.66 -4.21 9.32
CA GLU A 340 -16.27 -5.63 9.24
C GLU A 340 -16.57 -6.26 7.86
N ALA A 341 -17.53 -5.72 7.10
CA ALA A 341 -17.85 -6.20 5.75
C ALA A 341 -16.73 -5.96 4.72
N CYS A 342 -15.72 -5.13 5.04
CA CYS A 342 -14.52 -4.95 4.23
C CYS A 342 -13.52 -6.12 4.35
N PHE A 343 -13.77 -7.07 5.27
CA PHE A 343 -12.90 -8.22 5.50
C PHE A 343 -13.51 -9.52 4.98
N SER A 344 -12.65 -10.35 4.38
CA SER A 344 -12.99 -11.75 4.07
C SER A 344 -12.71 -12.70 5.24
N GLU A 345 -11.75 -12.34 6.06
CA GLU A 345 -11.33 -13.00 7.28
C GLU A 345 -12.31 -12.69 8.41
N LYS A 346 -12.31 -13.52 9.47
CA LYS A 346 -12.97 -13.14 10.72
C LYS A 346 -12.14 -12.06 11.42
N VAL A 347 -12.76 -10.95 11.75
CA VAL A 347 -12.09 -9.87 12.48
C VAL A 347 -11.81 -10.33 13.91
N LEU A 348 -10.54 -10.33 14.31
CA LEU A 348 -10.11 -10.49 15.69
C LEU A 348 -9.83 -9.09 16.24
N ALA A 349 -10.90 -8.44 16.71
CA ALA A 349 -10.84 -7.10 17.29
C ALA A 349 -10.15 -7.15 18.66
N LEU A 350 -9.04 -6.42 18.79
CA LEU A 350 -8.23 -6.35 20.00
C LEU A 350 -8.47 -5.00 20.70
N PRO A 351 -8.33 -4.90 22.03
CA PRO A 351 -8.39 -3.62 22.71
C PRO A 351 -7.42 -2.61 22.09
N ASN A 352 -7.81 -1.33 22.07
CA ASN A 352 -7.09 -0.25 21.39
C ASN A 352 -5.66 0.06 21.90
N ASP A 353 -5.18 -0.66 22.91
CA ASP A 353 -3.83 -0.55 23.45
C ASP A 353 -3.05 -1.88 23.36
N ALA A 354 -3.53 -2.84 22.57
CA ALA A 354 -2.87 -4.13 22.35
C ALA A 354 -1.61 -4.02 21.47
N PHE A 355 -1.52 -2.99 20.61
CA PHE A 355 -0.36 -2.73 19.76
C PHE A 355 0.32 -1.39 20.11
N PRO A 356 1.03 -1.29 21.23
CA PRO A 356 1.81 -0.09 21.55
C PRO A 356 2.95 0.09 20.55
N PHE A 357 3.12 1.31 20.04
CA PHE A 357 4.14 1.63 19.04
C PHE A 357 5.53 1.78 19.67
N ILE A 358 6.54 1.73 18.82
CA ILE A 358 7.93 2.09 19.12
C ILE A 358 8.24 3.42 18.42
N PRO A 359 8.81 4.40 19.13
CA PRO A 359 9.34 5.61 18.51
C PRO A 359 10.34 5.30 17.39
N SER A 360 10.40 6.15 16.38
CA SER A 360 11.37 5.99 15.30
C SER A 360 12.80 6.17 15.82
N VAL A 361 13.68 5.20 15.57
CA VAL A 361 15.12 5.32 15.90
C VAL A 361 15.83 6.39 15.05
N GLY A 362 15.20 6.85 13.96
CA GLY A 362 15.69 7.95 13.14
C GLY A 362 15.27 9.33 13.64
N ALA A 363 14.43 9.42 14.67
CA ALA A 363 14.03 10.70 15.24
C ALA A 363 15.25 11.37 15.93
N PRO A 364 15.45 12.69 15.76
CA PRO A 364 16.51 13.40 16.48
C PRO A 364 16.22 13.42 17.98
N GLU A 365 17.27 13.48 18.81
CA GLU A 365 17.14 13.58 20.28
C GLU A 365 16.38 14.83 20.70
N GLU A 366 16.65 15.95 20.03
CA GLU A 366 15.91 17.21 20.19
C GLU A 366 15.10 17.49 18.93
N LEU A 367 13.77 17.55 19.09
CA LEU A 367 12.85 17.82 18.00
C LEU A 367 12.27 19.23 18.12
N ASN A 368 12.50 20.04 17.07
CA ASN A 368 11.92 21.37 16.97
C ASN A 368 10.39 21.31 16.99
N GLN A 369 9.78 22.08 17.91
CA GLN A 369 8.34 22.27 17.95
C GLN A 369 7.93 23.32 16.94
N ALA A 370 6.81 23.09 16.26
CA ALA A 370 6.28 24.04 15.29
C ALA A 370 5.88 25.34 16.00
N PRO A 371 6.23 26.52 15.46
CA PRO A 371 5.98 27.79 16.12
C PRO A 371 4.47 28.06 16.25
N LEU A 372 4.08 28.69 17.37
CA LEU A 372 2.72 29.19 17.59
C LEU A 372 2.56 30.57 16.92
N ARG A 373 2.38 30.60 15.60
CA ARG A 373 2.21 31.84 14.83
C ARG A 373 0.80 32.41 14.99
N ALA A 374 0.68 33.55 15.67
CA ALA A 374 -0.60 34.26 15.86
C ALA A 374 -1.20 34.77 14.55
N ASN A 375 -0.39 35.41 13.72
CA ASN A 375 -0.81 36.04 12.47
C ASN A 375 0.19 35.72 11.35
N PRO A 376 0.26 34.47 10.86
CA PRO A 376 1.08 34.15 9.69
C PRO A 376 0.54 34.87 8.44
N ASP A 377 1.42 35.46 7.65
CA ASP A 377 1.06 36.05 6.34
C ASP A 377 0.53 34.98 5.37
N ILE A 378 1.09 33.77 5.46
CA ILE A 378 0.68 32.59 4.71
C ILE A 378 0.62 31.41 5.68
N VAL A 379 -0.54 30.75 5.75
CA VAL A 379 -0.71 29.51 6.51
C VAL A 379 -0.06 28.36 5.77
N GLN A 380 0.96 27.76 6.38
CA GLN A 380 1.70 26.63 5.81
C GLN A 380 1.00 25.32 6.20
N ILE A 381 0.54 24.55 5.21
CA ILE A 381 -0.23 23.33 5.41
C ILE A 381 0.62 22.11 5.04
N ALA A 382 0.97 21.29 6.03
CA ALA A 382 1.70 20.07 5.80
C ALA A 382 0.78 18.96 5.26
N MET A 383 1.27 18.21 4.28
CA MET A 383 0.70 16.93 3.89
C MET A 383 1.84 15.95 3.63
N ALA A 384 1.95 14.91 4.45
CA ALA A 384 2.95 13.86 4.25
C ALA A 384 2.29 12.55 3.83
N ALA A 385 2.82 11.95 2.77
CA ALA A 385 2.26 10.73 2.19
C ALA A 385 3.30 10.00 1.35
N THR A 386 3.06 8.73 1.05
CA THR A 386 3.75 8.08 -0.08
C THR A 386 3.05 8.44 -1.39
N ILE A 387 3.76 8.35 -2.51
CA ILE A 387 3.23 8.66 -3.85
C ILE A 387 1.90 7.95 -4.16
N MET A 388 1.66 6.76 -3.62
CA MET A 388 0.46 5.96 -3.87
C MET A 388 -0.84 6.58 -3.33
N LYS A 389 -0.75 7.43 -2.31
CA LYS A 389 -1.93 8.03 -1.66
C LYS A 389 -2.47 9.24 -2.40
N LEU A 390 -1.69 9.81 -3.34
CA LEU A 390 -2.13 10.93 -4.15
C LEU A 390 -3.08 10.46 -5.25
N ASN A 391 -4.22 11.13 -5.36
CA ASN A 391 -5.27 10.82 -6.32
C ASN A 391 -6.03 12.10 -6.72
N PRO A 392 -6.80 12.08 -7.83
CA PRO A 392 -7.57 13.24 -8.28
C PRO A 392 -8.53 13.82 -7.25
N GLU A 393 -9.23 12.97 -6.49
CA GLU A 393 -10.23 13.41 -5.52
C GLU A 393 -9.59 14.23 -4.42
N PHE A 394 -8.51 13.72 -3.81
CA PHE A 394 -7.77 14.44 -2.78
C PHE A 394 -7.15 15.76 -3.28
N LEU A 395 -6.54 15.74 -4.48
CA LEU A 395 -5.92 16.95 -5.06
C LEU A 395 -6.97 18.00 -5.42
N GLN A 396 -8.14 17.58 -5.90
CA GLN A 396 -9.27 18.47 -6.16
C GLN A 396 -9.82 19.06 -4.86
N THR A 397 -9.90 18.28 -3.78
CA THR A 397 -10.27 18.79 -2.46
C THR A 397 -9.29 19.84 -1.95
N CYS A 398 -7.98 19.61 -2.11
CA CYS A 398 -6.96 20.62 -1.80
C CYS A 398 -7.14 21.90 -2.63
N ARG A 399 -7.49 21.76 -3.91
CA ARG A 399 -7.77 22.90 -4.79
C ARG A 399 -8.98 23.70 -4.30
N ILE A 400 -10.07 23.04 -3.91
CA ILE A 400 -11.26 23.69 -3.39
C ILE A 400 -10.94 24.44 -2.08
N ILE A 401 -10.12 23.88 -1.20
CA ILE A 401 -9.65 24.57 0.01
C ILE A 401 -8.89 25.84 -0.36
N ALA A 402 -7.97 25.78 -1.33
CA ALA A 402 -7.21 26.94 -1.79
C ALA A 402 -8.09 28.04 -2.38
N ASP A 403 -9.05 27.68 -3.22
CA ASP A 403 -9.94 28.63 -3.88
C ASP A 403 -10.92 29.32 -2.91
N ASN A 404 -11.25 28.67 -1.79
CA ASN A 404 -12.24 29.16 -0.83
C ASN A 404 -11.62 29.75 0.45
N SER A 405 -10.29 29.75 0.59
CA SER A 405 -9.63 30.32 1.76
C SER A 405 -9.44 31.83 1.61
N PRO A 406 -10.04 32.67 2.47
CA PRO A 406 -9.75 34.10 2.49
C PRO A 406 -8.35 34.41 3.05
N THR A 407 -7.79 33.52 3.88
CA THR A 407 -6.41 33.60 4.34
C THR A 407 -5.47 32.99 3.28
N PRO A 408 -4.34 33.62 2.93
CA PRO A 408 -3.35 33.02 2.05
C PRO A 408 -2.82 31.70 2.62
N ILE A 409 -2.74 30.67 1.78
CA ILE A 409 -2.24 29.34 2.16
C ILE A 409 -1.13 28.88 1.22
N HIS A 410 -0.31 27.95 1.72
CA HIS A 410 0.62 27.19 0.89
C HIS A 410 0.75 25.76 1.41
N PHE A 411 0.59 24.78 0.52
CA PHE A 411 0.74 23.38 0.86
C PHE A 411 2.21 22.92 0.72
N GLN A 412 2.71 22.26 1.76
CA GLN A 412 3.99 21.56 1.77
C GLN A 412 3.74 20.07 1.62
N PHE A 413 3.87 19.57 0.39
CA PHE A 413 3.71 18.15 0.06
C PHE A 413 5.03 17.43 0.37
N PHE A 414 5.08 16.67 1.46
CA PHE A 414 6.22 15.84 1.85
C PHE A 414 6.02 14.41 1.34
N ILE A 415 6.50 14.14 0.12
CA ILE A 415 6.15 12.90 -0.59
C ILE A 415 7.25 11.84 -0.45
N GLY A 416 7.00 10.87 0.43
CA GLY A 416 7.82 9.66 0.52
C GLY A 416 7.83 8.90 -0.80
N GLN A 417 9.00 8.36 -1.17
CA GLN A 417 9.24 7.66 -2.44
C GLN A 417 9.14 8.53 -3.71
N ALA A 418 8.91 9.84 -3.61
CA ALA A 418 9.11 10.76 -4.73
C ALA A 418 10.62 10.99 -4.94
N GLN A 419 11.26 10.06 -5.64
CA GLN A 419 12.69 10.08 -5.95
C GLN A 419 12.93 9.71 -7.41
N GLY A 420 14.06 10.18 -7.97
CA GLY A 420 14.38 9.98 -9.39
C GLY A 420 13.24 10.44 -10.30
N LEU A 421 12.85 9.60 -11.26
CA LEU A 421 11.80 9.91 -12.25
C LEU A 421 10.40 10.12 -11.64
N MET A 422 10.14 9.60 -10.44
CA MET A 422 8.81 9.71 -9.83
C MET A 422 8.55 11.12 -9.30
N TRP A 423 9.57 11.83 -8.81
CA TRP A 423 9.39 13.18 -8.29
C TRP A 423 8.86 14.17 -9.33
N PRO A 424 9.49 14.36 -10.51
CA PRO A 424 8.98 15.30 -11.50
C PRO A 424 7.60 14.90 -12.02
N GLN A 425 7.29 13.59 -12.09
CA GLN A 425 5.94 13.14 -12.44
C GLN A 425 4.90 13.59 -11.41
N VAL A 426 5.19 13.42 -10.12
CA VAL A 426 4.32 13.88 -9.03
C VAL A 426 4.19 15.39 -9.04
N GLU A 427 5.32 16.11 -9.18
CA GLU A 427 5.35 17.57 -9.25
C GLU A 427 4.49 18.10 -10.41
N HIS A 428 4.63 17.57 -11.62
CA HIS A 428 3.83 17.98 -12.78
C HIS A 428 2.33 17.82 -12.52
N VAL A 429 1.92 16.68 -11.96
CA VAL A 429 0.51 16.41 -11.69
C VAL A 429 0.00 17.33 -10.58
N VAL A 430 0.68 17.45 -9.44
CA VAL A 430 0.26 18.32 -8.33
C VAL A 430 0.19 19.78 -8.80
N ARG A 431 1.18 20.25 -9.57
CA ARG A 431 1.19 21.61 -10.14
C ARG A 431 0.02 21.85 -11.08
N ARG A 432 -0.45 20.84 -11.82
CA ARG A 432 -1.65 20.96 -12.68
C ARG A 432 -2.92 21.22 -11.87
N TYR A 433 -3.04 20.67 -10.66
CA TYR A 433 -4.18 20.94 -9.78
C TYR A 433 -4.00 22.26 -8.99
N LEU A 434 -2.85 22.42 -8.35
CA LEU A 434 -2.65 23.43 -7.31
C LEU A 434 -1.87 24.66 -7.78
N GLY A 435 -1.26 24.63 -8.96
CA GLY A 435 -0.44 25.74 -9.46
C GLY A 435 0.62 26.14 -8.44
N ASP A 436 0.63 27.42 -8.08
CA ASP A 436 1.60 27.98 -7.13
C ASP A 436 1.18 27.82 -5.66
N PHE A 437 0.02 27.21 -5.37
CA PHE A 437 -0.41 26.94 -3.99
C PHE A 437 0.36 25.80 -3.30
N ALA A 438 1.23 25.07 -4.00
CA ALA A 438 1.88 23.88 -3.45
C ALA A 438 3.35 23.75 -3.83
N THR A 439 4.16 23.23 -2.90
CA THR A 439 5.52 22.75 -3.14
C THR A 439 5.58 21.24 -2.95
N VAL A 440 6.01 20.50 -3.97
CA VAL A 440 6.28 19.06 -3.88
C VAL A 440 7.73 18.83 -3.47
N ASN A 441 7.93 18.50 -2.19
CA ASN A 441 9.23 18.15 -1.66
C ASN A 441 9.64 16.74 -2.15
N GLN A 442 10.87 16.62 -2.64
CA GLN A 442 11.50 15.33 -2.93
C GLN A 442 11.57 14.45 -1.67
N HIS A 443 11.78 13.16 -1.85
CA HIS A 443 12.08 12.27 -0.73
C HIS A 443 13.27 12.81 0.09
N GLN A 444 13.11 12.82 1.42
CA GLN A 444 14.11 13.35 2.35
C GLN A 444 14.44 12.30 3.39
N ASN A 445 15.63 12.40 3.98
CA ASN A 445 15.91 11.68 5.22
C ASN A 445 14.95 12.17 6.32
N TYR A 446 14.70 11.31 7.31
CA TYR A 446 13.65 11.51 8.29
C TYR A 446 13.85 12.76 9.17
N ALA A 447 15.08 13.07 9.58
CA ALA A 447 15.38 14.26 10.39
C ALA A 447 15.08 15.56 9.62
N THR A 448 15.57 15.68 8.38
CA THR A 448 15.28 16.85 7.53
C THR A 448 13.80 16.99 7.22
N TYR A 449 13.08 15.87 7.03
CA TYR A 449 11.62 15.89 6.87
C TYR A 449 10.94 16.47 8.12
N LEU A 450 11.29 16.02 9.32
CA LEU A 450 10.70 16.52 10.57
C LEU A 450 11.03 18.00 10.83
N GLU A 451 12.25 18.44 10.53
CA GLU A 451 12.64 19.86 10.64
C GLU A 451 11.77 20.77 9.75
N ARG A 452 11.47 20.33 8.52
CA ARG A 452 10.60 21.05 7.60
C ARG A 452 9.13 20.94 7.97
N LEU A 453 8.69 19.78 8.45
CA LEU A 453 7.34 19.58 8.97
C LEU A 453 7.06 20.56 10.10
N ALA A 454 8.03 20.78 11.00
CA ALA A 454 7.95 21.75 12.08
C ALA A 454 7.83 23.23 11.62
N GLN A 455 8.02 23.54 10.33
CA GLN A 455 7.81 24.90 9.81
C GLN A 455 6.35 25.16 9.36
N CYS A 456 5.47 24.17 9.47
CA CYS A 456 4.06 24.29 9.09
C CYS A 456 3.18 24.80 10.24
N ASP A 457 1.93 25.19 9.94
CA ASP A 457 0.93 25.66 10.91
C ASP A 457 -0.11 24.60 11.28
N LEU A 458 -0.44 23.74 10.32
CA LEU A 458 -1.40 22.65 10.45
C LEU A 458 -1.07 21.52 9.49
N TYR A 459 -1.74 20.39 9.65
CA TYR A 459 -1.57 19.19 8.84
C TYR A 459 -2.88 18.73 8.20
N ILE A 460 -2.82 18.11 7.02
CA ILE A 460 -3.96 17.45 6.39
C ILE A 460 -3.59 16.03 5.96
N ASN A 461 -4.42 15.04 6.28
CA ASN A 461 -4.18 13.64 5.91
C ASN A 461 -4.76 13.35 4.51
N PRO A 462 -4.06 12.57 3.67
CA PRO A 462 -4.62 12.11 2.40
C PRO A 462 -5.80 11.15 2.64
N PHE A 463 -6.63 10.95 1.62
CA PHE A 463 -7.70 9.95 1.62
C PHE A 463 -7.92 9.42 0.19
N PRO A 464 -8.51 8.22 -0.01
CA PRO A 464 -9.08 7.33 1.01
C PRO A 464 -8.02 6.66 1.89
N PHE A 465 -6.84 6.35 1.37
CA PHE A 465 -5.79 5.73 2.18
C PHE A 465 -5.11 6.78 3.08
N GLY A 466 -5.50 6.82 4.35
CA GLY A 466 -5.03 7.76 5.36
C GLY A 466 -3.67 7.41 5.96
N ASN A 467 -3.34 8.05 7.07
CA ASN A 467 -2.02 8.01 7.69
C ASN A 467 -2.01 7.29 9.05
N MET A 468 -0.81 6.83 9.43
CA MET A 468 -0.55 6.25 10.74
C MET A 468 0.71 6.91 11.33
N ASN A 469 1.88 6.58 10.77
CA ASN A 469 3.15 7.21 11.17
C ASN A 469 3.15 8.73 10.96
N GLY A 470 2.56 9.23 9.86
CA GLY A 470 2.46 10.68 9.62
C GLY A 470 1.68 11.44 10.70
N ILE A 471 0.73 10.78 11.38
CA ILE A 471 -0.01 11.36 12.51
C ILE A 471 0.90 11.44 13.75
N VAL A 472 1.70 10.40 13.99
CA VAL A 472 2.74 10.41 15.04
C VAL A 472 3.74 11.54 14.79
N ASP A 473 4.22 11.69 13.55
CA ASP A 473 5.16 12.74 13.16
C ASP A 473 4.57 14.14 13.35
N MET A 474 3.33 14.35 12.90
CA MET A 474 2.57 15.59 13.08
C MET A 474 2.50 15.99 14.55
N VAL A 475 2.10 15.05 15.42
CA VAL A 475 2.02 15.32 16.87
C VAL A 475 3.40 15.56 17.47
N SER A 476 4.42 14.83 17.01
CA SER A 476 5.79 14.96 17.54
C SER A 476 6.34 16.38 17.39
N VAL A 477 6.00 17.07 16.31
CA VAL A 477 6.38 18.48 16.09
C VAL A 477 5.33 19.49 16.62
N GLY A 478 4.33 19.04 17.38
CA GLY A 478 3.33 19.92 18.00
C GLY A 478 2.30 20.49 17.02
N LEU A 479 2.04 19.80 15.90
CA LEU A 479 0.97 20.15 14.96
C LEU A 479 -0.33 19.42 15.29
N ILE A 480 -1.42 20.00 14.79
CA ILE A 480 -2.75 19.37 14.70
C ILE A 480 -3.18 19.36 13.24
N GLY A 481 -4.14 18.51 12.90
CA GLY A 481 -4.59 18.36 11.53
C GLY A 481 -5.97 17.78 11.40
N ILE A 482 -6.30 17.33 10.20
CA ILE A 482 -7.63 16.86 9.83
C ILE A 482 -7.49 15.56 9.05
N CYS A 483 -8.38 14.62 9.31
CA CYS A 483 -8.48 13.38 8.56
C CYS A 483 -9.89 13.15 8.03
N LYS A 484 -10.00 12.27 7.03
CA LYS A 484 -11.28 11.78 6.52
C LYS A 484 -11.35 10.29 6.80
N SER A 485 -12.28 9.90 7.64
CA SER A 485 -12.54 8.50 7.96
C SER A 485 -13.50 7.86 6.96
N GLY A 486 -13.46 6.53 6.90
CA GLY A 486 -14.24 5.72 5.97
C GLY A 486 -14.52 4.34 6.52
N ARG A 487 -14.86 3.41 5.62
CA ARG A 487 -15.29 2.04 5.97
C ARG A 487 -14.10 1.10 6.09
N GLU A 488 -13.10 1.29 5.24
CA GLU A 488 -11.93 0.43 5.20
C GLU A 488 -10.98 0.71 6.36
N PRO A 489 -10.18 -0.27 6.79
CA PRO A 489 -9.19 -0.06 7.86
C PRO A 489 -8.22 1.08 7.54
N HIS A 490 -7.73 1.15 6.30
CA HIS A 490 -6.83 2.23 5.86
C HIS A 490 -7.51 3.59 5.70
N GLU A 491 -8.84 3.67 5.77
CA GLU A 491 -9.58 4.93 5.90
C GLU A 491 -9.86 5.24 7.37
N HIS A 492 -10.03 4.22 8.23
CA HIS A 492 -10.52 4.36 9.61
C HIS A 492 -9.41 4.51 10.66
N ILE A 493 -8.18 4.06 10.38
CA ILE A 493 -7.03 4.17 11.30
C ILE A 493 -6.82 5.61 11.79
N ASP A 494 -6.99 6.60 10.90
CA ASP A 494 -6.82 8.01 11.22
C ASP A 494 -7.78 8.47 12.32
N GLU A 495 -9.03 8.01 12.29
CA GLU A 495 -10.03 8.31 13.32
C GLU A 495 -9.66 7.69 14.66
N GLY A 496 -9.30 6.40 14.68
CA GLY A 496 -8.89 5.73 15.91
C GLY A 496 -7.70 6.46 16.54
N LEU A 497 -6.71 6.84 15.73
CA LEU A 497 -5.54 7.59 16.21
C LEU A 497 -5.91 8.99 16.72
N PHE A 498 -6.75 9.74 16.01
CA PHE A 498 -7.21 11.05 16.47
C PHE A 498 -7.97 10.95 17.80
N THR A 499 -8.77 9.91 17.95
CA THR A 499 -9.51 9.62 19.19
C THR A 499 -8.56 9.30 20.34
N ARG A 500 -7.59 8.39 20.15
CA ARG A 500 -6.57 8.05 21.16
C ARG A 500 -5.74 9.28 21.59
N LEU A 501 -5.49 10.19 20.66
CA LEU A 501 -4.76 11.44 20.91
C LEU A 501 -5.61 12.49 21.65
N ASN A 502 -6.93 12.29 21.81
CA ASN A 502 -7.90 13.27 22.30
C ASN A 502 -7.95 14.54 21.42
N MET A 503 -7.85 14.37 20.10
CA MET A 503 -8.10 15.48 19.16
C MET A 503 -9.57 15.87 19.19
N PRO A 504 -9.92 17.17 18.98
CA PRO A 504 -11.31 17.58 18.80
C PRO A 504 -12.02 16.74 17.73
N SER A 505 -13.21 16.22 18.05
CA SER A 505 -13.92 15.26 17.18
C SER A 505 -14.24 15.79 15.80
N TRP A 506 -14.44 17.11 15.64
CA TRP A 506 -14.71 17.73 14.35
C TRP A 506 -13.51 17.70 13.37
N LEU A 507 -12.32 17.34 13.85
CA LEU A 507 -11.13 17.10 13.00
C LEU A 507 -11.18 15.73 12.30
N VAL A 508 -12.10 14.85 12.69
CA VAL A 508 -12.40 13.59 12.02
C VAL A 508 -13.65 13.78 11.17
N THR A 509 -13.48 13.75 9.86
CA THR A 509 -14.55 14.05 8.89
C THR A 509 -15.01 12.81 8.12
N ARG A 510 -16.21 12.84 7.53
CA ARG A 510 -16.80 11.68 6.81
C ARG A 510 -17.03 11.94 5.32
N SER A 511 -17.07 13.21 4.93
CA SER A 511 -17.28 13.63 3.54
C SER A 511 -16.23 14.65 3.12
N ASN A 512 -16.15 14.89 1.80
CA ASN A 512 -15.23 15.90 1.28
C ASN A 512 -15.67 17.30 1.72
N GLU A 513 -16.98 17.53 1.84
CA GLU A 513 -17.56 18.79 2.32
C GLU A 513 -17.17 19.07 3.78
N GLU A 514 -17.28 18.06 4.65
CA GLU A 514 -16.85 18.19 6.05
C GLU A 514 -15.34 18.41 6.15
N TYR A 515 -14.55 17.69 5.34
CA TYR A 515 -13.09 17.85 5.28
C TYR A 515 -12.70 19.28 4.88
N ILE A 516 -13.32 19.83 3.84
CA ILE A 516 -13.10 21.21 3.38
C ILE A 516 -13.51 22.20 4.47
N ALA A 517 -14.68 22.01 5.09
CA ALA A 517 -15.16 22.90 6.15
C ALA A 517 -14.23 22.90 7.37
N ALA A 518 -13.76 21.72 7.79
CA ALA A 518 -12.78 21.60 8.87
C ALA A 518 -11.44 22.27 8.50
N ALA A 519 -10.99 22.11 7.26
CA ALA A 519 -9.75 22.73 6.78
C ALA A 519 -9.85 24.24 6.82
N LEU A 520 -10.91 24.80 6.24
CA LEU A 520 -11.14 26.25 6.25
C LEU A 520 -11.32 26.79 7.68
N ARG A 521 -11.94 26.04 8.59
CA ARG A 521 -12.01 26.42 10.01
C ARG A 521 -10.61 26.51 10.64
N LEU A 522 -9.80 25.45 10.51
CA LEU A 522 -8.43 25.47 11.05
C LEU A 522 -7.57 26.54 10.39
N ILE A 523 -7.72 26.79 9.09
CA ILE A 523 -6.92 27.78 8.35
C ILE A 523 -7.27 29.20 8.81
N ASN A 524 -8.55 29.55 8.84
CA ASN A 524 -9.00 30.93 9.01
C ASN A 524 -9.14 31.35 10.48
N ASN A 525 -9.38 30.41 11.40
CA ASN A 525 -9.52 30.71 12.83
C ASN A 525 -8.18 30.54 13.57
N HIS A 526 -7.27 31.50 13.42
CA HIS A 526 -5.92 31.40 13.99
C HIS A 526 -5.92 31.22 15.51
N GLN A 527 -6.76 31.98 16.22
CA GLN A 527 -6.88 31.89 17.68
C GLN A 527 -7.37 30.51 18.13
N GLU A 528 -8.35 29.93 17.42
CA GLU A 528 -8.86 28.59 17.70
C GLU A 528 -7.78 27.53 17.45
N ARG A 529 -7.09 27.59 16.30
CA ARG A 529 -5.98 26.69 15.97
C ARG A 529 -4.90 26.74 17.05
N LEU A 530 -4.53 27.94 17.51
CA LEU A 530 -3.52 28.10 18.56
C LEU A 530 -4.01 27.66 19.95
N ALA A 531 -5.28 27.90 20.29
CA ALA A 531 -5.85 27.43 21.54
C ALA A 531 -5.78 25.91 21.62
N ILE A 532 -6.21 25.21 20.55
CA ILE A 532 -6.12 23.75 20.47
C ILE A 532 -4.66 23.31 20.60
N ARG A 533 -3.72 23.91 19.84
CA ARG A 533 -2.29 23.54 19.91
C ARG A 533 -1.64 23.81 21.27
N THR A 534 -2.10 24.84 21.99
CA THR A 534 -1.56 25.20 23.32
C THR A 534 -2.09 24.28 24.41
N GLU A 535 -3.37 23.91 24.34
CA GLU A 535 -4.00 22.97 25.28
C GLU A 535 -3.58 21.51 25.00
N PHE A 536 -3.18 21.21 23.76
CA PHE A 536 -2.79 19.87 23.34
C PHE A 536 -1.39 19.50 23.82
N ASN A 537 -1.33 18.67 24.87
CA ASN A 537 -0.06 18.11 25.36
C ASN A 537 0.41 16.97 24.45
N ALA A 538 1.19 17.30 23.43
CA ALA A 538 1.72 16.36 22.44
C ALA A 538 2.51 15.20 23.08
N HIS A 539 3.34 15.48 24.09
CA HIS A 539 4.12 14.44 24.78
C HIS A 539 3.19 13.42 25.45
N GLN A 540 2.21 13.89 26.24
CA GLN A 540 1.25 12.99 26.89
C GLN A 540 0.40 12.22 25.88
N ALA A 541 -0.02 12.86 24.78
CA ALA A 541 -0.78 12.22 23.73
C ALA A 541 0.00 11.08 23.06
N LEU A 542 1.28 11.29 22.74
CA LEU A 542 2.15 10.27 22.16
C LEU A 542 2.45 9.12 23.13
N GLN A 543 2.60 9.40 24.42
CA GLN A 543 2.81 8.33 25.41
C GLN A 543 1.66 7.32 25.38
N ARG A 544 0.41 7.73 25.14
CA ARG A 544 -0.73 6.80 24.98
C ARG A 544 -0.58 5.85 23.79
N LEU A 545 0.17 6.23 22.75
CA LEU A 545 0.44 5.35 21.61
C LEU A 545 1.64 4.44 21.88
N PHE A 546 2.58 4.85 22.75
CA PHE A 546 3.82 4.11 23.02
C PHE A 546 3.71 3.15 24.22
N THR A 547 2.73 3.37 25.10
CA THR A 547 2.41 2.51 26.24
C THR A 547 1.10 1.78 26.00
N GLY A 548 1.05 0.50 26.34
CA GLY A 548 -0.13 -0.33 26.19
C GLY A 548 0.09 -1.72 26.78
N ARG A 549 -0.89 -2.59 26.62
CA ARG A 549 -0.90 -3.97 27.11
C ARG A 549 -0.52 -4.91 25.98
N GLU A 550 0.78 -4.95 25.66
CA GLU A 550 1.35 -5.76 24.58
C GLU A 550 1.05 -7.27 24.72
N GLU A 551 0.70 -7.76 25.92
CA GLU A 551 0.32 -9.14 26.17
C GLU A 551 -1.05 -9.53 25.60
N LEU A 552 -1.94 -8.55 25.35
CA LEU A 552 -3.31 -8.84 24.96
C LEU A 552 -3.42 -9.55 23.61
N PHE A 553 -2.51 -9.25 22.68
CA PHE A 553 -2.51 -9.94 21.39
C PHE A 553 -2.18 -11.44 21.57
N GLY A 554 -1.16 -11.76 22.36
CA GLY A 554 -0.80 -13.14 22.67
C GLY A 554 -1.92 -13.90 23.37
N LEU A 555 -2.53 -13.28 24.39
CA LEU A 555 -3.65 -13.86 25.14
C LEU A 555 -4.90 -14.09 24.27
N ALA A 556 -5.21 -13.16 23.37
CA ALA A 556 -6.34 -13.32 22.45
C ALA A 556 -6.13 -14.48 21.47
N VAL A 557 -4.92 -14.64 20.94
CA VAL A 557 -4.58 -15.76 20.05
C VAL A 557 -4.52 -17.08 20.81
N GLU A 558 -4.07 -17.09 22.06
CA GLU A 558 -4.10 -18.25 22.95
C GLU A 558 -5.53 -18.72 23.25
N GLN A 559 -6.43 -17.78 23.60
CA GLN A 559 -7.84 -18.08 23.80
C GLN A 559 -8.45 -18.66 22.51
N LEU A 560 -8.19 -18.03 21.37
CA LEU A 560 -8.64 -18.51 20.07
C LEU A 560 -8.16 -19.95 19.80
N TYR A 561 -6.90 -20.24 20.10
CA TYR A 561 -6.32 -21.56 19.93
C TYR A 561 -7.01 -22.62 20.83
N HIS A 562 -7.26 -22.30 22.10
CA HIS A 562 -7.99 -23.19 23.01
C HIS A 562 -9.45 -23.40 22.60
N ASP A 563 -10.13 -22.37 22.11
CA ASP A 563 -11.51 -22.48 21.61
C ASP A 563 -11.59 -23.42 20.40
N GLN A 564 -10.61 -23.34 19.49
CA GLN A 564 -10.54 -24.24 18.34
C GLN A 564 -10.24 -25.68 18.78
N LEU A 565 -9.40 -25.89 19.80
CA LEU A 565 -9.13 -27.21 20.38
C LEU A 565 -10.41 -27.83 20.95
N ALA A 566 -11.18 -27.06 21.72
CA ALA A 566 -12.44 -27.52 22.29
C ALA A 566 -13.46 -27.89 21.18
N LYS A 567 -13.58 -27.07 20.13
CA LYS A 567 -14.43 -27.35 18.97
C LYS A 567 -14.00 -28.61 18.21
N ALA A 568 -12.69 -28.83 18.03
CA ALA A 568 -12.18 -30.02 17.38
C ALA A 568 -12.49 -31.29 18.20
N ALA A 569 -12.33 -31.23 19.53
CA ALA A 569 -12.67 -32.35 20.41
C ALA A 569 -14.16 -32.71 20.40
N LEU A 570 -15.05 -31.70 20.35
CA LEU A 570 -16.50 -31.91 20.25
C LEU A 570 -16.91 -32.59 18.93
N HIS A 571 -16.32 -32.21 17.80
CA HIS A 571 -16.61 -32.86 16.51
C HIS A 571 -16.17 -34.33 16.50
N VAL A 572 -15.05 -34.66 17.13
CA VAL A 572 -14.59 -36.05 17.26
C VAL A 572 -15.47 -36.87 18.22
N ALA A 573 -16.11 -36.23 19.20
CA ALA A 573 -17.02 -36.92 20.12
C ALA A 573 -18.43 -37.18 19.54
N ILE A 574 -18.82 -36.42 18.51
CA ILE A 574 -20.14 -36.51 17.85
C ILE A 574 -20.09 -37.36 16.56
N ALA A 575 -18.92 -37.46 15.93
CA ALA A 575 -18.65 -38.34 14.78
C ALA A 575 -18.31 -39.77 15.23
#